data_AF-A0A7C2UD61-F1
#
_entry.id   AF-A0A7C2UD61-F1
#
_cell.length_a   1.000
_cell.length_b   1.000
_cell.length_c   1.000
_cell.angle_alpha   90.00
_cell.angle_beta   90.00
_cell.angle_gamma   90.00
#
_symmetry.space_group_name_H-M   'P 1'
#
loop_
_entity.id
_entity.type
_entity.pdbx_description
1 polymer ?
#
loop_
_entity_poly.entity_id
_entity_poly.type
_entity_poly.pdbx_seq_one_letter_code
_entity_poly.pdbx_strand_id
1 'polypeptide(L)'
;MPPAKSKAELERNLAGLGTAGITDYFVVQESPAWRHAVSLGIFKSEEAAASFLQALRAQGVKTAVVGRRENFLKQIAYFVREPDAATVARLAKLQREFPGTQIKAVACPR
;
A
#
# COMPACT_ATOMS: atom_id res chain seq x y z
N MET A 1 -3.03 -7.10 -9.65
CA MET A 1 -4.02 -8.14 -9.98
C MET A 1 -4.80 -8.49 -8.73
N PRO A 2 -6.13 -8.66 -8.81
CA PRO A 2 -6.95 -8.98 -7.65
C PRO A 2 -6.56 -10.34 -7.04
N PRO A 3 -6.92 -10.60 -5.77
CA PRO A 3 -6.72 -11.89 -5.13
C PRO A 3 -7.31 -13.03 -5.96
N ALA A 4 -6.48 -14.03 -6.30
CA ALA A 4 -6.97 -15.26 -6.92
C ALA A 4 -7.77 -16.10 -5.90
N LYS A 5 -8.77 -16.85 -6.36
CA LYS A 5 -9.62 -17.68 -5.48
C LYS A 5 -8.88 -18.91 -4.97
N SER A 6 -7.79 -19.30 -5.64
CA SER A 6 -6.99 -20.46 -5.29
C SER A 6 -5.51 -20.28 -5.66
N LYS A 7 -4.65 -21.10 -5.06
CA LYS A 7 -3.22 -21.17 -5.42
C LYS A 7 -3.01 -21.57 -6.90
N ALA A 8 -3.82 -22.49 -7.42
CA ALA A 8 -3.74 -22.91 -8.82
C ALA A 8 -4.06 -21.76 -9.80
N GLU A 9 -5.03 -20.91 -9.47
CA GLU A 9 -5.34 -19.72 -10.28
C GLU A 9 -4.24 -18.66 -10.18
N LEU A 10 -3.63 -18.49 -9.01
CA LEU A 10 -2.43 -17.66 -8.85
C LEU A 10 -1.29 -18.16 -9.74
N GLU A 11 -0.99 -19.45 -9.74
CA GLU A 11 0.08 -20.04 -10.56
C GLU A 11 -0.17 -19.83 -12.07
N ARG A 12 -1.42 -19.96 -12.54
CA ARG A 12 -1.79 -19.64 -13.93
C ARG A 12 -1.56 -18.17 -14.27
N ASN A 13 -1.92 -17.27 -13.36
CA ASN A 13 -1.68 -15.84 -13.52
C ASN A 13 -0.18 -15.53 -13.60
N LEU A 14 0.64 -16.15 -12.73
CA LEU A 14 2.10 -16.00 -12.75
C LEU A 14 2.72 -16.55 -14.05
N ALA A 15 2.25 -17.69 -14.54
CA ALA A 15 2.68 -18.23 -15.82
C ALA A 15 2.36 -17.27 -16.97
N GLY A 16 1.17 -16.65 -16.96
CA GLY A 16 0.76 -15.63 -17.92
C GLY A 16 1.68 -14.39 -17.90
N LEU A 17 2.06 -13.92 -16.71
CA LEU A 17 3.03 -12.82 -16.56
C LEU A 17 4.40 -13.21 -17.13
N GLY A 18 4.87 -14.43 -16.85
CA GLY A 18 6.13 -14.95 -17.39
C GLY A 18 6.13 -15.01 -18.93
N THR A 19 5.06 -15.50 -19.55
CA THR A 19 4.93 -15.51 -21.02
C THR A 19 4.88 -14.12 -21.64
N ALA A 20 4.38 -13.12 -20.90
CA ALA A 20 4.35 -11.72 -21.31
C ALA A 20 5.69 -10.98 -21.06
N GLY A 21 6.70 -11.66 -20.50
CA GLY A 21 8.00 -11.06 -20.19
C GLY A 21 8.00 -10.20 -18.92
N ILE A 22 6.97 -10.29 -18.08
CA ILE A 22 6.85 -9.52 -16.85
C ILE A 22 7.42 -10.35 -15.70
N THR A 23 8.63 -9.96 -15.27
CA THR A 23 9.35 -10.61 -14.18
C THR A 23 9.32 -9.81 -12.88
N ASP A 24 9.01 -8.52 -12.96
CA ASP A 24 8.90 -7.62 -11.81
C ASP A 24 7.47 -7.63 -11.25
N TYR A 25 7.20 -8.57 -10.35
CA TYR A 25 5.94 -8.68 -9.64
C TYR A 25 6.16 -9.20 -8.21
N PHE A 26 5.20 -8.92 -7.34
CA PHE A 26 5.23 -9.35 -5.94
C PHE A 26 3.92 -10.05 -5.55
N VAL A 27 4.01 -11.26 -5.00
CA VAL A 27 2.84 -11.96 -4.46
C VAL A 27 2.57 -11.46 -3.04
N VAL A 28 1.39 -10.89 -2.82
CA VAL A 28 0.99 -10.33 -1.52
C VAL A 28 0.68 -11.47 -0.54
N GLN A 29 1.38 -11.48 0.59
CA GLN A 29 1.23 -12.49 1.65
C GLN A 29 0.79 -11.91 2.99
N GLU A 30 0.94 -10.59 3.18
CA GLU A 30 0.83 -9.91 4.48
C GLU A 30 -0.60 -9.76 5.02
N SER A 31 -1.62 -9.90 4.18
CA SER A 31 -3.01 -9.67 4.57
C SER A 31 -3.91 -10.81 4.11
N PRO A 32 -4.77 -11.37 4.99
CA PRO A 32 -5.75 -12.39 4.61
C PRO A 32 -6.67 -11.92 3.47
N ALA A 33 -7.04 -10.63 3.44
CA ALA A 33 -7.87 -10.04 2.40
C ALA A 33 -7.17 -9.94 1.03
N TRP A 34 -5.84 -9.92 1.02
CA TRP A 34 -5.02 -9.84 -0.20
C TRP A 34 -4.28 -11.13 -0.50
N ARG A 35 -4.64 -12.23 0.17
CA ARG A 35 -4.01 -13.54 -0.05
C ARG A 35 -4.14 -13.92 -1.53
N HIS A 36 -3.03 -14.30 -2.15
CA HIS A 36 -2.96 -14.64 -3.57
C HIS A 36 -3.18 -13.47 -4.54
N ALA A 37 -3.05 -12.21 -4.08
CA ALA A 37 -2.95 -11.08 -4.99
C ALA A 37 -1.53 -10.93 -5.54
N VAL A 38 -1.41 -10.39 -6.75
CA VAL A 38 -0.13 -10.06 -7.38
C VAL A 38 -0.04 -8.55 -7.57
N SER A 39 0.91 -7.92 -6.88
CA SER A 39 1.30 -6.54 -7.11
C SER A 39 2.24 -6.45 -8.30
N LEU A 40 1.94 -5.55 -9.24
CA LEU A 40 2.75 -5.32 -10.45
C LEU A 40 3.51 -3.99 -10.39
N GLY A 41 3.40 -3.25 -9.29
CA GLY A 41 4.02 -1.94 -9.13
C GLY A 41 3.22 -1.03 -8.20
N ILE A 42 3.91 -0.04 -7.63
CA ILE A 42 3.32 1.04 -6.85
C ILE A 42 3.66 2.35 -7.56
N PHE A 43 2.63 3.11 -7.92
CA PHE A 43 2.78 4.35 -8.68
C PHE A 43 2.42 5.56 -7.84
N LYS A 44 3.11 6.67 -8.05
CA LYS A 44 2.85 7.95 -7.37
C LYS A 44 1.62 8.69 -7.91
N SER A 45 1.22 8.39 -9.16
CA SER A 45 0.07 9.01 -9.81
C SER A 45 -0.78 7.97 -10.53
N GLU A 46 -2.05 8.32 -10.75
CA GLU A 46 -3.02 7.45 -11.42
C GLU A 46 -2.70 7.31 -12.91
N GLU A 47 -2.18 8.38 -13.53
CA GLU A 47 -1.78 8.41 -14.93
C GLU A 47 -0.62 7.44 -15.20
N ALA A 48 0.40 7.43 -14.33
CA ALA A 48 1.52 6.49 -14.45
C ALA A 48 1.05 5.03 -14.33
N ALA A 49 0.12 4.76 -13.41
CA ALA A 49 -0.48 3.44 -13.26
C ALA A 49 -1.31 3.03 -14.49
N ALA A 50 -2.06 3.97 -15.06
CA ALA A 50 -2.87 3.74 -16.26
C ALA A 50 -2.00 3.47 -17.50
N SER A 51 -0.94 4.24 -17.71
CA SER A 51 0.02 4.00 -18.80
C SER A 51 0.68 2.64 -18.67
N PHE A 52 1.09 2.24 -17.46
CA PHE A 52 1.64 0.91 -17.22
C PHE A 52 0.62 -0.20 -17.48
N LEU A 53 -0.64 -0.02 -17.06
CA LEU A 53 -1.71 -0.98 -17.36
C LEU A 53 -1.92 -1.17 -18.87
N GLN A 54 -1.82 -0.11 -19.67
CA GLN A 54 -1.91 -0.22 -21.12
C GLN A 54 -0.74 -1.02 -21.72
N ALA A 55 0.48 -0.82 -21.23
CA ALA A 55 1.63 -1.61 -21.64
C ALA A 55 1.44 -3.11 -21.32
N LEU A 56 0.97 -3.42 -20.10
CA LEU A 56 0.65 -4.79 -19.69
C LEU A 56 -0.42 -5.44 -20.59
N ARG A 57 -1.46 -4.68 -20.96
CA ARG A 57 -2.51 -5.16 -21.87
C ARG A 57 -1.97 -5.43 -23.28
N ALA A 58 -1.09 -4.57 -23.79
CA ALA A 58 -0.43 -4.77 -25.07
C ALA A 58 0.46 -6.04 -25.07
N GLN A 59 1.02 -6.39 -23.91
CA GLN A 59 1.78 -7.63 -23.69
C GLN A 59 0.89 -8.86 -23.42
N GLY A 60 -0.44 -8.72 -23.46
CA GLY A 60 -1.39 -9.83 -23.30
C GLY A 60 -1.93 -10.04 -21.88
N VAL A 61 -1.53 -9.22 -20.90
CA VAL A 61 -2.01 -9.32 -19.52
C VAL A 61 -3.34 -8.59 -19.35
N LYS A 62 -4.44 -9.35 -19.31
CA LYS A 62 -5.80 -8.79 -19.20
C LYS A 62 -6.35 -8.74 -17.77
N THR A 63 -5.73 -9.48 -16.85
CA THR A 63 -6.17 -9.66 -15.46
C THR A 63 -5.61 -8.60 -14.51
N ALA A 64 -4.75 -7.70 -15.02
CA ALA A 64 -4.26 -6.55 -14.28
C ALA A 64 -5.35 -5.48 -14.15
N VAL A 65 -5.43 -4.88 -12.96
CA VAL A 65 -6.34 -3.77 -12.65
C VAL A 65 -5.56 -2.72 -11.87
N VAL A 66 -5.89 -1.45 -12.11
CA VAL A 66 -5.43 -0.34 -11.28
C VAL A 66 -6.44 -0.17 -10.15
N GLY A 67 -5.95 -0.10 -8.93
CA GLY A 67 -6.76 0.20 -7.75
C GLY A 67 -6.04 1.24 -6.90
N ARG A 68 -6.80 2.17 -6.32
CA ARG A 68 -6.26 3.06 -5.29
C ARG A 68 -5.93 2.23 -4.07
N ARG A 69 -4.72 2.40 -3.56
CA ARG A 69 -4.29 1.74 -2.33
C ARG A 69 -4.79 2.55 -1.13
N GLU A 70 -6.08 2.47 -0.84
CA GLU A 70 -6.74 3.32 0.17
C GLU A 70 -6.25 3.09 1.61
N ASN A 71 -5.54 1.99 1.89
CA ASN A 71 -5.23 1.55 3.26
C ASN A 71 -3.76 1.19 3.51
N PHE A 72 -2.79 1.73 2.74
CA PHE A 72 -1.38 1.38 3.00
C PHE A 72 -0.78 2.13 4.18
N LEU A 73 -1.19 3.37 4.40
CA LEU A 73 -0.83 4.08 5.60
C LEU A 73 -1.79 3.62 6.69
N LYS A 74 -1.43 2.56 7.42
CA LYS A 74 -1.88 2.44 8.80
C LYS A 74 -1.34 3.67 9.53
N GLN A 75 -2.09 4.77 9.51
CA GLN A 75 -1.80 5.90 10.37
C GLN A 75 -2.03 5.40 11.79
N ILE A 76 -0.94 5.06 12.46
CA ILE A 76 -1.00 4.71 13.86
C ILE A 76 -1.15 6.02 14.61
N ALA A 77 -2.35 6.27 15.11
CA ALA A 77 -2.65 7.42 15.95
C ALA A 77 -2.47 7.01 17.41
N TYR A 78 -1.65 7.78 18.14
CA TYR A 78 -1.51 7.64 19.59
C TYR A 78 -2.16 8.85 20.26
N PHE A 79 -2.91 8.61 21.33
CA PHE A 79 -3.48 9.66 22.16
C PHE A 79 -2.75 9.69 23.50
N VAL A 80 -2.11 10.82 23.80
CA VAL A 80 -1.48 11.05 25.11
C VAL A 80 -2.46 11.86 25.95
N ARG A 81 -3.02 11.24 26.98
CA ARG A 81 -3.92 11.91 27.92
C ARG A 81 -3.11 12.76 28.89
N GLU A 82 -3.52 14.01 29.07
CA GLU A 82 -3.01 14.93 30.10
C GLU A 82 -1.46 14.93 30.20
N PRO A 83 -0.72 15.19 29.10
CA PRO A 83 0.73 15.24 29.17
C PRO A 83 1.18 16.43 30.03
N ASP A 84 2.17 16.20 30.89
CA ASP A 84 2.85 17.28 31.60
C ASP A 84 3.72 18.13 30.64
N ALA A 85 4.16 19.29 31.11
CA ALA A 85 4.96 20.22 30.30
C ALA A 85 6.27 19.59 29.78
N ALA A 86 6.87 18.68 30.57
CA ALA A 86 8.08 17.97 30.17
C ALA A 86 7.82 17.00 29.01
N THR A 87 6.68 16.29 29.03
CA THR A 87 6.25 15.37 27.98
C THR A 87 5.91 16.12 26.70
N VAL A 88 5.21 17.26 26.79
CA VAL A 88 4.93 18.13 25.64
C VAL A 88 6.23 18.59 24.97
N ALA A 89 7.22 19.02 25.75
CA ALA A 89 8.52 19.44 25.20
C ALA A 89 9.24 18.30 24.46
N ARG A 90 9.17 17.07 24.98
CA ARG A 90 9.75 15.87 24.34
C ARG A 90 9.01 15.51 23.04
N LEU A 91 7.69 15.60 23.02
CA LEU A 91 6.89 15.36 21.83
C LEU A 91 7.21 16.37 20.72
N ALA A 92 7.36 17.66 21.05
CA ALA A 92 7.78 18.69 20.10
C ALA A 92 9.20 18.49 19.55
N LYS A 93 10.10 17.85 20.31
CA LYS A 93 11.41 17.43 19.82
C LYS A 93 11.29 16.25 18.86
N LEU A 94 10.53 15.22 19.23
CA LEU A 94 10.29 14.05 18.38
C LEU A 94 9.68 14.43 17.03
N GLN A 95 8.74 15.37 16.97
CA GLN A 95 8.17 15.81 15.70
C GLN A 95 9.22 16.36 14.72
N ARG A 96 10.31 16.97 15.21
CA ARG A 96 11.40 17.47 14.37
C ARG A 96 12.34 16.37 13.89
N GLU A 97 12.46 15.30 14.68
CA GLU A 97 13.33 14.16 14.38
C GLU A 97 12.67 13.11 13.46
N PHE A 98 11.34 13.13 13.34
CA PHE A 98 10.56 12.19 12.52
C PHE A 98 9.72 12.91 11.44
N PRO A 99 10.33 13.26 10.29
CA PRO A 99 9.63 13.86 9.16
C PRO A 99 8.48 12.97 8.68
N GLY A 100 7.29 13.56 8.45
CA GLY A 100 6.08 12.84 8.06
C GLY A 100 5.17 12.41 9.22
N THR A 101 5.56 12.70 10.48
CA THR A 101 4.67 12.58 11.63
C THR A 101 3.96 13.91 11.93
N GLN A 102 2.73 13.84 12.44
CA GLN A 102 1.96 15.01 12.85
C GLN A 102 1.54 14.86 14.31
N ILE A 103 1.89 15.86 15.14
CA ILE A 103 1.42 15.97 16.51
C ILE A 103 0.44 17.15 16.56
N LYS A 104 -0.75 16.93 17.11
CA LYS A 104 -1.76 17.97 17.34
C LYS A 104 -2.15 17.97 18.80
N ALA A 105 -2.12 19.15 19.42
CA ALA A 105 -2.83 19.36 20.66
C ALA A 105 -4.32 19.49 20.34
N VAL A 106 -5.16 18.65 20.95
CA VAL A 106 -6.62 18.72 20.83
C VAL A 106 -7.22 18.86 22.21
N ALA A 107 -8.39 19.50 22.29
CA ALA A 107 -9.15 19.52 23.53
C ALA A 107 -9.47 18.07 23.97
N CYS A 108 -9.40 17.81 25.28
CA CYS A 108 -9.79 16.50 25.80
C CYS A 108 -11.23 16.18 25.35
N PRO A 109 -11.46 15.04 24.66
CA PRO A 109 -12.82 14.62 24.32
C PRO A 109 -13.61 14.43 25.63
N ARG A 110 -14.80 15.01 25.69
CA ARG A 110 -15.74 14.87 26.82
C ARG A 110 -16.14 13.42 27.07
#